data_AF-W7YAU2-F1
#
_entry.id   AF-W7YAU2-F1
#
_cell.length_a   1.000
_cell.length_b   1.000
_cell.length_c   1.000
_cell.angle_alpha   90.00
_cell.angle_beta   90.00
_cell.angle_gamma   90.00
#
_symmetry.space_group_name_H-M   'P 1'
#
loop_
_entity.id
_entity.type
_entity.pdbx_description
1 polymer ?
#
loop_
_entity_poly.entity_id
_entity_poly.type
_entity_poly.pdbx_seq_one_letter_code
_entity_poly.pdbx_strand_id
1 'polypeptide(L)'
;MKNILLIIIGTIMLLSCQRDDTEQIRIKTKELISTHFMGNGVQWSAYPHGDTENGEWGKLMTSEKWEMNFKRLDYMKPKLFRVLDQANWRYMVGFDSDGELFWIFIPLK
;
A
#
# COMPACT_ATOMS: atom_id res chain seq x y z
N MET A 1 50.44 -50.50 -8.84
CA MET A 1 50.45 -49.06 -8.47
C MET A 1 49.51 -48.21 -9.32
N LYS A 2 49.62 -48.23 -10.67
CA LYS A 2 48.76 -47.46 -11.58
C LYS A 2 47.24 -47.68 -11.40
N ASN A 3 46.80 -48.92 -11.15
CA ASN A 3 45.38 -49.23 -10.92
C ASN A 3 44.87 -48.72 -9.57
N ILE A 4 45.72 -48.69 -8.55
CA ILE A 4 45.38 -48.12 -7.23
C ILE A 4 45.24 -46.59 -7.35
N LEU A 5 46.12 -45.95 -8.11
CA LEU A 5 46.05 -44.51 -8.38
C LEU A 5 44.75 -44.12 -9.11
N LEU A 6 44.33 -44.92 -10.10
CA LEU A 6 43.08 -44.71 -10.83
C LEU A 6 41.84 -44.86 -9.93
N ILE A 7 41.86 -45.83 -9.01
CA ILE A 7 40.78 -46.01 -8.03
C ILE A 7 40.70 -44.79 -7.11
N ILE A 8 41.83 -44.32 -6.57
CA ILE A 8 41.87 -43.15 -5.68
C ILE A 8 41.34 -41.89 -6.38
N ILE A 9 41.75 -41.65 -7.63
CA ILE A 9 41.28 -40.49 -8.41
C ILE A 9 39.77 -40.59 -8.66
N GLY A 10 39.27 -41.79 -8.99
CA GLY A 10 37.82 -42.03 -9.17
C GLY A 10 37.02 -41.76 -7.90
N THR A 11 37.52 -42.19 -6.73
CA THR A 11 36.84 -41.96 -5.45
C THR A 11 36.83 -40.48 -5.06
N ILE A 12 37.90 -39.73 -5.35
CA ILE A 12 37.96 -38.28 -5.08
C ILE A 12 36.94 -37.52 -5.92
N MET A 13 36.75 -37.90 -7.20
CA MET A 13 35.75 -37.25 -8.05
C MET A 13 34.31 -37.49 -7.58
N LEU A 14 34.03 -38.64 -6.97
CA LEU A 14 32.71 -38.95 -6.42
C LEU A 14 32.39 -38.19 -5.13
N LEU A 15 33.40 -37.74 -4.39
CA LEU A 15 33.23 -36.97 -3.14
C LEU A 15 33.03 -35.46 -3.36
N SER A 16 33.27 -34.94 -4.57
CA SER A 16 33.23 -33.50 -4.86
C SER A 16 31.81 -32.95 -5.12
N CYS A 17 30.79 -33.80 -5.23
CA CYS A 17 29.43 -33.36 -5.49
C CYS A 17 28.66 -33.19 -4.17
N GLN A 18 28.86 -32.05 -3.50
CA GLN A 18 27.98 -31.61 -2.42
C GLN A 18 26.94 -30.66 -3.01
N ARG A 19 25.66 -31.04 -2.95
CA ARG A 19 24.56 -30.13 -3.28
C ARG A 19 24.48 -29.08 -2.19
N ASP A 20 24.67 -27.83 -2.57
CA ASP A 20 24.41 -26.69 -1.68
C ASP A 20 22.89 -26.43 -1.71
N ASP A 21 22.14 -27.21 -0.92
CA ASP A 21 20.69 -27.03 -0.72
C ASP A 21 20.42 -25.80 0.18
N THR A 22 21.09 -24.69 -0.09
CA THR A 22 21.08 -23.50 0.77
C THR A 22 20.19 -22.39 0.24
N GLU A 23 18.95 -22.71 -0.15
CA GLU A 23 17.88 -21.71 -0.10
C GLU A 23 17.37 -21.58 1.34
N GLN A 24 18.23 -21.04 2.21
CA GLN A 24 17.90 -20.81 3.61
C GLN A 24 17.49 -19.36 3.84
N ILE A 25 16.27 -19.16 4.34
CA ILE A 25 15.81 -17.84 4.80
C ILE A 25 16.53 -17.50 6.11
N ARG A 26 17.30 -16.41 6.11
CA ARG A 26 17.99 -15.90 7.31
C ARG A 26 17.31 -14.63 7.83
N ILE A 27 16.80 -14.67 9.06
CA ILE A 27 16.22 -13.52 9.75
C ILE A 27 17.22 -13.00 10.78
N LYS A 28 17.66 -11.74 10.63
CA LYS A 28 18.64 -11.12 11.53
C LYS A 28 17.94 -10.43 12.72
N THR A 29 17.61 -11.19 13.76
CA THR A 29 16.85 -10.69 14.93
C THR A 29 17.59 -9.71 15.83
N LYS A 30 18.91 -9.58 15.68
CA LYS A 30 19.77 -8.67 16.48
C LYS A 30 20.16 -7.39 15.74
N GLU A 31 19.80 -7.27 14.46
CA GLU A 31 20.13 -6.09 13.64
C GLU A 31 18.92 -5.17 13.58
N LEU A 32 19.03 -3.99 14.19
CA LEU A 32 17.98 -2.99 14.20
C LEU A 32 17.99 -2.18 12.90
N ILE A 33 16.91 -2.25 12.12
CA ILE A 33 16.78 -1.52 10.84
C ILE A 33 16.12 -0.15 11.05
N SER A 34 15.09 -0.06 11.90
CA SER A 34 14.37 1.19 12.20
C SER A 34 13.67 1.10 13.56
N THR A 35 13.64 2.23 14.28
CA THR A 35 13.02 2.36 15.61
C THR A 35 11.64 3.02 15.61
N HIS A 36 11.23 3.62 14.48
CA HIS A 36 10.03 4.47 14.41
C HIS A 36 9.00 3.95 13.40
N PHE A 37 8.99 2.64 13.14
CA PHE A 37 7.93 2.04 12.35
C PHE A 37 6.62 2.02 13.16
N MET A 38 5.75 2.98 12.89
CA MET A 38 4.46 3.11 13.58
C MET A 38 3.41 2.10 13.08
N GLY A 39 3.63 1.50 11.91
CA GLY A 39 2.70 0.56 11.28
C GLY A 39 2.20 1.04 9.93
N ASN A 40 1.25 0.27 9.38
CA ASN A 40 0.57 0.61 8.14
C ASN A 40 -0.69 1.44 8.42
N GLY A 41 -1.12 2.17 7.39
CA GLY A 41 -2.30 3.01 7.45
C GLY A 41 -3.03 3.08 6.13
N VAL A 42 -4.13 3.82 6.13
CA VAL A 42 -4.87 4.14 4.90
C VAL A 42 -4.94 5.65 4.70
N GLN A 43 -4.98 6.05 3.45
CA GLN A 43 -5.21 7.42 3.04
C GLN A 43 -6.55 7.51 2.32
N TRP A 44 -7.41 8.39 2.80
CA TRP A 44 -8.63 8.79 2.13
C TRP A 44 -8.41 10.13 1.43
N SER A 45 -8.74 10.22 0.15
CA SER A 45 -8.78 11.48 -0.59
C SER A 45 -9.93 11.36 -1.56
N ALA A 46 -11.04 12.06 -1.28
CA ALA A 46 -12.10 12.16 -2.28
C ALA A 46 -11.54 12.98 -3.45
N TYR A 47 -11.68 12.49 -4.68
CA TYR A 47 -11.46 13.30 -5.88
C TYR A 47 -12.62 14.31 -5.95
N PRO A 48 -12.41 15.61 -5.67
CA PRO A 48 -13.53 16.51 -5.44
C PRO A 48 -14.42 16.70 -6.68
N HIS A 49 -13.86 16.58 -7.88
CA HIS A 49 -14.60 16.61 -9.15
C HIS A 49 -15.27 15.27 -9.50
N GLY A 50 -14.81 14.17 -8.90
CA GLY A 50 -15.30 12.82 -9.18
C GLY A 50 -16.37 12.33 -8.21
N ASP A 51 -16.44 12.89 -7.00
CA ASP A 51 -17.31 12.40 -5.91
C ASP A 51 -18.31 13.47 -5.44
N THR A 52 -19.21 13.87 -6.34
CA THR A 52 -20.35 14.76 -6.05
C THR A 52 -21.58 14.28 -6.83
N GLU A 53 -22.78 14.76 -6.47
CA GLU A 53 -24.02 14.39 -7.18
C GLU A 53 -23.93 14.63 -8.69
N ASN A 54 -23.21 15.69 -9.11
CA ASN A 54 -22.99 16.06 -10.51
C ASN A 54 -21.56 15.79 -10.99
N GLY A 55 -20.75 15.06 -10.21
CA GLY A 55 -19.36 14.76 -10.54
C GLY A 55 -19.26 13.80 -11.71
N GLU A 56 -18.10 13.78 -12.38
CA GLU A 56 -17.88 12.92 -13.55
C GLU A 56 -18.14 11.42 -13.24
N TRP A 57 -17.89 11.01 -12.00
CA TRP A 57 -18.10 9.63 -11.53
C TRP A 57 -19.32 9.48 -10.62
N GLY A 58 -20.12 10.55 -10.47
CA GLY A 58 -21.26 10.62 -9.57
C GLY A 58 -20.89 10.58 -8.08
N LYS A 59 -21.89 10.56 -7.20
CA LYS A 59 -21.66 10.47 -5.76
C LYS A 59 -21.19 9.08 -5.38
N LEU A 60 -19.88 8.92 -5.26
CA LEU A 60 -19.24 7.66 -4.92
C LEU A 60 -19.34 7.39 -3.42
N MET A 61 -19.21 8.39 -2.56
CA MET A 61 -19.24 8.22 -1.11
C MET A 61 -20.64 8.40 -0.52
N THR A 62 -21.48 7.40 -0.81
CA THR A 62 -22.79 7.23 -0.15
C THR A 62 -22.63 6.83 1.32
N SER A 63 -23.70 6.98 2.10
CA SER A 63 -23.74 6.53 3.50
C SER A 63 -23.36 5.06 3.67
N GLU A 64 -23.78 4.20 2.74
CA GLU A 64 -23.47 2.76 2.73
C GLU A 64 -21.98 2.50 2.52
N LYS A 65 -21.33 3.27 1.63
CA LYS A 65 -19.88 3.15 1.41
C LYS A 65 -19.08 3.64 2.60
N TRP A 66 -19.53 4.70 3.28
CA TRP A 66 -18.94 5.16 4.53
C TRP A 66 -19.02 4.08 5.61
N GLU A 67 -20.20 3.49 5.81
CA GLU A 67 -20.41 2.42 6.77
C GLU A 67 -19.52 1.20 6.48
N MET A 68 -19.41 0.80 5.21
CA MET A 68 -18.49 -0.25 4.80
C MET A 68 -17.03 0.10 5.16
N ASN A 69 -16.59 1.32 4.92
CA ASN A 69 -15.24 1.75 5.27
C ASN A 69 -15.01 1.76 6.78
N PHE A 70 -15.97 2.24 7.58
CA PHE A 70 -15.86 2.20 9.04
C PHE A 70 -15.75 0.77 9.56
N LYS A 71 -16.54 -0.17 9.05
CA LYS A 71 -16.40 -1.60 9.40
C LYS A 71 -15.01 -2.15 9.08
N ARG A 72 -14.45 -1.77 7.92
CA ARG A 72 -13.09 -2.19 7.54
C ARG A 72 -12.02 -1.59 8.45
N LEU A 73 -12.17 -0.31 8.82
CA LEU A 73 -11.25 0.36 9.73
C LEU A 73 -11.30 -0.26 11.13
N ASP A 74 -12.49 -0.59 11.62
CA ASP A 74 -12.66 -1.26 12.92
C ASP A 74 -12.04 -2.67 12.93
N TYR A 75 -12.15 -3.40 11.82
CA TYR A 75 -11.47 -4.69 11.66
C TYR A 75 -9.95 -4.55 11.56
N MET A 76 -9.45 -3.67 10.70
CA MET A 76 -8.01 -3.54 10.40
C MET A 76 -7.23 -2.85 11.52
N LYS A 77 -7.88 -1.98 12.31
CA LYS A 77 -7.28 -1.17 13.39
C LYS A 77 -5.94 -0.55 12.96
N PRO A 78 -5.88 0.18 11.82
CA PRO A 78 -4.63 0.72 11.31
C PRO A 78 -4.02 1.71 12.31
N LYS A 79 -2.71 1.86 12.27
CA LYS A 79 -1.98 2.77 13.17
C LYS A 79 -1.97 4.21 12.67
N LEU A 80 -2.33 4.42 11.40
CA LEU A 80 -2.47 5.72 10.77
C LEU A 80 -3.72 5.76 9.89
N PHE A 81 -4.53 6.80 10.07
CA PHE A 81 -5.62 7.15 9.16
C PHE A 81 -5.40 8.59 8.68
N ARG A 82 -5.18 8.78 7.38
CA ARG A 82 -4.93 10.10 6.79
C ARG A 82 -6.11 10.49 5.90
N VAL A 83 -6.64 11.69 6.08
CA VAL A 83 -7.62 12.28 5.16
C VAL A 83 -6.97 13.47 4.45
N LEU A 84 -7.01 13.48 3.12
CA LEU A 84 -6.73 14.68 2.33
C LEU A 84 -8.05 15.31 1.91
N ASP A 85 -8.20 16.59 2.23
CA ASP A 85 -9.26 17.44 1.72
C ASP A 85 -8.63 18.50 0.80
N GLN A 86 -8.97 18.45 -0.49
CA GLN A 86 -8.54 19.40 -1.50
C GLN A 86 -9.67 20.41 -1.74
N ALA A 87 -9.69 21.46 -0.93
CA ALA A 87 -10.74 22.49 -0.91
C ALA A 87 -10.98 23.17 -2.27
N ASN A 88 -9.89 23.46 -3.00
CA ASN A 88 -9.92 24.24 -4.24
C ASN A 88 -10.82 23.64 -5.34
N TRP A 89 -10.91 22.31 -5.44
CA TRP A 89 -11.74 21.64 -6.45
C TRP A 89 -13.11 21.22 -5.93
N ARG A 90 -13.31 21.22 -4.60
CA ARG A 90 -14.56 20.78 -3.98
C ARG A 90 -15.64 21.86 -4.00
N TYR A 91 -15.21 23.11 -3.99
CA TYR A 91 -16.12 24.24 -3.79
C TYR A 91 -16.40 25.02 -5.07
N MET A 92 -15.56 24.92 -6.10
CA MET A 92 -15.77 25.59 -7.39
C MET A 92 -16.68 24.73 -8.27
N VAL A 93 -17.91 25.18 -8.51
CA VAL A 93 -18.88 24.40 -9.28
C VAL A 93 -19.04 24.96 -10.70
N GLY A 94 -18.61 26.21 -10.95
CA GLY A 94 -18.48 26.81 -12.28
C GLY A 94 -18.55 28.35 -12.26
N PHE A 95 -18.96 28.95 -13.39
CA PHE A 95 -19.24 30.38 -13.54
C PHE A 95 -20.70 30.64 -13.90
N ASP A 96 -21.27 31.73 -13.41
CA ASP A 96 -22.60 32.19 -13.84
C ASP A 96 -22.56 32.87 -15.22
N SER A 97 -23.71 33.37 -15.68
CA SER A 97 -23.84 34.03 -16.99
C SER A 97 -23.00 35.30 -17.12
N ASP A 98 -22.61 35.91 -16.01
CA ASP A 98 -21.83 37.13 -15.95
C ASP A 98 -20.32 36.84 -15.79
N GLY A 99 -19.95 35.56 -15.71
CA GLY A 99 -18.57 35.12 -15.56
C GLY A 99 -18.07 35.15 -14.12
N GLU A 100 -18.97 35.27 -13.13
CA GLU A 100 -18.63 35.24 -11.71
C GLU A 100 -18.65 33.79 -11.19
N LEU A 101 -17.71 33.48 -10.30
CA LEU A 101 -17.54 32.11 -9.81
C LEU A 101 -18.60 31.74 -8.77
N PHE A 102 -19.23 30.57 -8.92
CA PHE A 102 -20.18 30.05 -7.94
C PHE A 102 -19.54 29.00 -7.02
N TRP A 103 -19.63 29.27 -5.71
CA TRP A 103 -19.11 28.42 -4.65
C TRP A 103 -20.25 27.68 -3.93
N ILE A 104 -20.07 26.40 -3.60
CA ILE A 104 -20.91 25.72 -2.61
C ILE A 104 -20.17 25.69 -1.28
N PHE A 105 -20.65 26.41 -0.28
CA PHE A 105 -20.22 26.24 1.11
C PHE A 105 -20.91 25.02 1.71
N ILE A 106 -20.15 23.95 2.01
CA ILE A 106 -20.65 22.89 2.88
C ILE A 106 -20.19 23.22 4.30
N PRO A 107 -21.09 23.54 5.25
CA PRO A 107 -20.70 23.76 6.63
C PRO A 107 -20.15 22.45 7.20
N LEU A 108 -18.88 22.47 7.61
CA LEU A 108 -18.31 21.41 8.44
C LEU A 108 -18.94 21.55 9.83
N LYS A 109 -19.76 20.58 10.21
CA LYS A 109 -20.22 20.40 11.59
C LYS A 109 -19.11 19.76 12.43
#